data_AF-A0A925UBJ8-F1
#
_entry.id   AF-A0A925UBJ8-F1
#
_cell.length_a   1.000
_cell.length_b   1.000
_cell.length_c   1.000
_cell.angle_alpha   90.00
_cell.angle_beta   90.00
_cell.angle_gamma   90.00
#
_symmetry.space_group_name_H-M   'P 1'
#
loop_
_entity.id
_entity.type
_entity.pdbx_description
1 polymer ?
#
loop_
_entity_poly.entity_id
_entity_poly.type
_entity_poly.pdbx_seq_one_letter_code
_entity_poly.pdbx_strand_id
1 'polypeptide(L)'
;MAGKSWWTPELDQQLISLYRDKSNELVASMMGLAVHQVTYRAKVLGVKKTDEHLSGRLRVDLTEHQISFIKSNYNTLTNPEIAKALGLKIQFLRKKIYELGLKRMELEYWTDEQINFLKSNFQQIGDVEMAEIFQIKWPKNKKWTLKHIEKKRNYLFLHRTESEIKAIHQRNVDNGRFLICVQKRWLKQGVAAEGEIRMWREQSGRYTPRIKINGKFVHWGRWAWEQHHGPIPTGMNVIFADNNPENHVIENLQLATDADLSKRNSRISSQGLSDNYIAGILTHGNPDQRKTLKEYPELLNIKRQQLLLQRTINDYGKSNTRNNRKEQRQ
;
A
#
# COMPACT_ATOMS: atom_id res chain seq x y z
N MET A 1 36.82 7.35 3.71
CA MET A 1 37.72 6.20 3.92
C MET A 1 38.16 5.69 2.56
N ALA A 2 39.39 5.95 2.15
CA ALA A 2 39.94 5.45 0.90
C ALA A 2 40.20 3.94 1.07
N GLY A 3 39.46 3.10 0.35
CA GLY A 3 39.73 1.67 0.28
C GLY A 3 41.12 1.46 -0.30
N LYS A 4 42.02 0.88 0.50
CA LYS A 4 43.39 0.54 0.10
C LYS A 4 43.29 -0.38 -1.12
N SER A 5 43.67 0.12 -2.30
CA SER A 5 43.65 -0.65 -3.55
C SER A 5 44.66 -1.79 -3.42
N TRP A 6 44.18 -3.03 -3.49
CA TRP A 6 44.97 -4.28 -3.47
C TRP A 6 46.00 -4.38 -4.62
N TRP A 7 45.92 -3.48 -5.61
CA TRP A 7 46.85 -3.40 -6.73
C TRP A 7 48.15 -2.70 -6.33
N THR A 8 49.26 -3.41 -6.43
CA THR A 8 50.61 -2.87 -6.27
C THR A 8 51.17 -2.39 -7.62
N PRO A 9 52.16 -1.48 -7.64
CA PRO A 9 52.81 -1.03 -8.87
C PRO A 9 53.40 -2.18 -9.71
N GLU A 10 53.87 -3.25 -9.06
CA GLU A 10 54.43 -4.43 -9.72
C GLU A 10 53.33 -5.23 -10.45
N LEU A 11 52.16 -5.38 -9.82
CA LEU A 11 50.99 -6.00 -10.44
C LEU A 11 50.47 -5.16 -11.61
N ASP A 12 50.55 -3.84 -11.53
CA ASP A 12 50.19 -2.96 -12.65
C ASP A 12 51.15 -3.12 -13.83
N GLN A 13 52.46 -3.17 -13.59
CA GLN A 13 53.45 -3.41 -14.65
C GLN A 13 53.29 -4.81 -15.28
N GLN A 14 53.02 -5.83 -14.45
CA GLN A 14 52.72 -7.17 -14.92
C GLN A 14 51.45 -7.19 -15.77
N LEU A 15 50.40 -6.46 -15.37
CA LEU A 15 49.19 -6.32 -16.16
C LEU A 15 49.47 -5.62 -17.50
N ILE A 16 50.19 -4.49 -17.50
CA ILE A 16 50.52 -3.73 -18.71
C ILE A 16 51.26 -4.59 -19.74
N SER A 17 52.23 -5.39 -19.30
CA SER A 17 53.03 -6.24 -20.20
C SER A 17 52.23 -7.41 -20.78
N LEU A 18 51.36 -8.05 -19.98
CA LEU A 18 50.60 -9.22 -20.40
C LEU A 18 49.31 -8.88 -21.17
N TYR A 19 48.68 -7.75 -20.85
CA TYR A 19 47.33 -7.42 -21.33
C TYR A 19 47.25 -7.12 -22.82
N ARG A 20 48.36 -6.68 -23.42
CA ARG A 20 48.43 -6.21 -24.81
C ARG A 20 48.02 -7.30 -25.82
N ASP A 21 48.53 -8.53 -25.65
CA ASP A 21 48.45 -9.60 -26.67
C ASP A 21 47.78 -10.90 -26.17
N LYS A 22 47.24 -10.92 -24.94
CA LYS A 22 46.64 -12.13 -24.34
C LYS A 22 45.16 -11.93 -24.03
N SER A 23 44.36 -13.00 -23.99
CA SER A 23 42.95 -12.94 -23.57
C SER A 23 42.82 -12.55 -22.09
N ASN A 24 41.68 -11.98 -21.69
CA ASN A 24 41.52 -11.53 -20.30
C ASN A 24 41.50 -12.73 -19.34
N GLU A 25 40.99 -13.86 -19.82
CA GLU A 25 40.94 -15.15 -19.15
C GLU A 25 42.36 -15.69 -18.89
N LEU A 26 43.24 -15.62 -19.90
CA LEU A 26 44.63 -16.06 -19.79
C LEU A 26 45.46 -15.17 -18.86
N VAL A 27 45.27 -13.85 -18.96
CA VAL A 27 45.94 -12.88 -18.07
C VAL A 27 45.48 -13.09 -16.62
N ALA A 28 44.18 -13.32 -16.41
CA ALA A 28 43.63 -13.61 -15.09
C ALA A 28 44.20 -14.91 -14.49
N SER A 29 44.31 -15.98 -15.29
CA SER A 29 44.95 -17.23 -14.83
C SER A 29 46.44 -17.06 -14.53
N MET A 30 47.17 -16.29 -15.35
CA MET A 30 48.61 -16.04 -15.16
C MET A 30 48.91 -15.22 -13.89
N MET A 31 48.00 -14.31 -13.52
CA MET A 31 48.15 -13.44 -12.35
C MET A 31 47.47 -14.00 -11.09
N GLY A 32 46.75 -15.12 -11.19
CA GLY A 32 45.96 -15.67 -10.08
C GLY A 32 44.80 -14.77 -9.65
N LEU A 33 44.24 -14.00 -10.59
CA LEU A 33 43.18 -13.02 -10.34
C LEU A 33 41.87 -13.45 -11.00
N ALA A 34 40.76 -12.88 -10.55
CA ALA A 34 39.50 -13.01 -11.27
C ALA A 34 39.49 -12.14 -12.54
N VAL A 35 38.89 -12.62 -13.62
CA VAL A 35 38.80 -11.93 -14.93
C VAL A 35 38.27 -10.49 -14.79
N HIS A 36 37.27 -10.28 -13.93
CA HIS A 36 36.69 -8.97 -13.72
C HIS A 36 37.70 -7.97 -13.09
N GLN A 37 38.61 -8.43 -12.23
CA GLN A 37 39.64 -7.58 -11.59
C GLN A 37 40.64 -7.07 -12.63
N VAL A 38 41.09 -7.95 -13.52
CA VAL A 38 41.96 -7.64 -14.67
C VAL A 38 41.28 -6.62 -15.59
N THR A 39 40.00 -6.84 -15.95
CA THR A 39 39.26 -5.93 -16.84
C THR A 39 39.09 -4.54 -16.24
N TYR A 40 38.74 -4.47 -14.95
CA TYR A 40 38.53 -3.22 -14.25
C TYR A 40 39.84 -2.45 -14.12
N ARG A 41 40.93 -3.14 -13.73
CA ARG A 41 42.23 -2.48 -13.57
C ARG A 41 42.81 -2.02 -14.90
N ALA A 42 42.74 -2.81 -15.96
CA ALA A 42 43.20 -2.40 -17.28
C ALA A 42 42.45 -1.15 -17.79
N LYS A 43 41.15 -1.03 -17.49
CA LYS A 43 40.36 0.17 -17.76
C LYS A 43 40.87 1.38 -16.97
N VAL A 44 41.17 1.21 -15.68
CA VAL A 44 41.71 2.28 -14.82
C VAL A 44 43.09 2.74 -15.30
N LEU A 45 43.94 1.81 -15.72
CA LEU A 45 45.27 2.09 -16.26
C LEU A 45 45.26 2.58 -17.72
N GLY A 46 44.10 2.57 -18.39
CA GLY A 46 43.97 3.01 -19.79
C GLY A 46 44.65 2.09 -20.82
N VAL A 47 45.04 0.87 -20.43
CA VAL A 47 45.76 -0.07 -21.30
C VAL A 47 44.78 -0.67 -22.31
N LYS A 48 45.15 -0.65 -23.59
CA LYS A 48 44.39 -1.25 -24.69
C LYS A 48 45.10 -2.49 -25.23
N LYS A 49 44.34 -3.39 -25.83
CA LYS A 49 44.88 -4.53 -26.57
C LYS A 49 45.38 -4.07 -27.93
N THR A 50 46.33 -4.79 -28.50
CA THR A 50 46.83 -4.58 -29.86
C THR A 50 45.74 -4.79 -30.91
N ASP A 51 45.86 -4.10 -32.04
CA ASP A 51 44.94 -4.24 -33.16
C ASP A 51 45.03 -5.66 -33.76
N GLU A 52 46.19 -6.31 -33.69
CA GLU A 52 46.39 -7.72 -34.03
C GLU A 52 45.56 -8.65 -33.13
N HIS A 53 45.57 -8.42 -31.82
CA HIS A 53 44.75 -9.18 -30.86
C HIS A 53 43.24 -8.90 -31.04
N LEU A 54 42.89 -7.68 -31.43
CA LEU A 54 41.49 -7.27 -31.64
C LEU A 54 40.94 -7.75 -32.99
N SER A 55 41.76 -7.78 -34.05
CA SER A 55 41.38 -8.18 -35.41
C SER A 55 41.18 -9.69 -35.56
N GLY A 56 41.81 -10.51 -34.71
CA GLY A 56 41.53 -11.95 -34.60
C GLY A 56 40.12 -12.30 -34.11
N ARG A 57 39.33 -11.30 -33.64
CA ARG A 57 37.90 -11.49 -33.38
C ARG A 57 37.15 -11.35 -34.70
N LEU A 58 36.71 -12.47 -35.27
CA LEU A 58 35.83 -12.47 -36.44
C LEU A 58 34.70 -11.46 -36.25
N ARG A 59 34.71 -10.40 -37.07
CA ARG A 59 33.57 -9.50 -37.21
C ARG A 59 32.53 -10.27 -38.02
N VAL A 60 31.65 -10.99 -37.31
CA VAL A 60 30.56 -11.72 -37.95
C VAL A 60 29.58 -10.66 -38.47
N ASP A 61 29.70 -10.30 -39.74
CA ASP A 61 28.69 -9.50 -40.41
C ASP A 61 27.48 -10.39 -40.77
N LEU A 62 26.30 -9.79 -40.73
CA LEU A 62 25.06 -10.50 -41.06
C LEU A 62 24.98 -10.73 -42.55
N THR A 63 24.53 -11.92 -42.94
CA THR A 63 24.26 -12.22 -44.34
C THR A 63 23.10 -11.37 -44.85
N GLU A 64 23.06 -11.14 -46.16
CA GLU A 64 21.99 -10.36 -46.79
C GLU A 64 20.61 -10.95 -46.53
N HIS A 65 20.49 -12.28 -46.50
CA HIS A 65 19.26 -12.99 -46.10
C HIS A 65 18.84 -12.65 -44.66
N GLN A 66 19.79 -12.63 -43.71
CA GLN A 66 19.49 -12.27 -42.32
C GLN A 66 19.04 -10.80 -42.22
N ILE A 67 19.65 -9.89 -42.97
CA ILE A 67 19.23 -8.48 -43.02
C ILE A 67 17.82 -8.35 -43.60
N SER A 68 17.52 -9.06 -44.69
CA SER A 68 16.19 -9.10 -45.31
C SER A 68 15.13 -9.65 -44.35
N PHE A 69 15.46 -10.73 -43.62
CA PHE A 69 14.59 -11.29 -42.59
C PHE A 69 14.31 -10.29 -41.45
N ILE A 70 15.34 -9.56 -40.99
CA ILE A 70 15.16 -8.53 -39.95
C ILE A 70 14.21 -7.44 -40.46
N LYS A 71 14.41 -6.91 -41.67
CA LYS A 71 13.59 -5.80 -42.21
C LYS A 71 12.11 -6.21 -42.37
N SER A 72 11.84 -7.38 -42.91
CA SER A 72 10.48 -7.87 -43.14
C SER A 72 9.73 -8.19 -41.84
N ASN A 73 10.43 -8.67 -40.81
CA ASN A 73 9.81 -9.09 -39.55
C ASN A 73 9.91 -8.05 -38.42
N TYR A 74 10.57 -6.91 -38.63
CA TYR A 74 10.85 -5.94 -37.56
C TYR A 74 9.60 -5.36 -36.89
N ASN A 75 8.55 -5.14 -37.69
CA ASN A 75 7.28 -4.56 -37.23
C ASN A 75 6.32 -5.62 -36.65
N THR A 76 6.53 -6.89 -36.95
CA THR A 76 5.65 -8.00 -36.56
C THR A 76 6.17 -8.76 -35.35
N LEU A 77 7.44 -9.16 -35.35
CA LEU A 77 8.07 -9.94 -34.29
C LEU A 77 8.80 -9.06 -33.29
N THR A 78 8.99 -9.52 -32.05
CA THR A 78 9.81 -8.83 -31.04
C THR A 78 11.31 -9.05 -31.26
N ASN A 79 12.17 -8.13 -30.77
CA ASN A 79 13.62 -8.28 -30.89
C ASN A 79 14.16 -9.62 -30.33
N PRO A 80 13.67 -10.15 -29.19
CA PRO A 80 14.04 -11.50 -28.73
C PRO A 80 13.67 -12.62 -29.70
N GLU A 81 12.48 -12.56 -30.32
CA GLU A 81 12.02 -13.58 -31.27
C GLU A 81 12.84 -13.57 -32.55
N ILE A 82 13.13 -12.39 -33.11
CA ILE A 82 14.02 -12.23 -34.27
C ILE A 82 15.43 -12.77 -33.95
N ALA A 83 15.95 -12.46 -32.76
CA ALA A 83 17.26 -12.95 -32.33
C ALA A 83 17.28 -14.49 -32.24
N LYS A 84 16.22 -15.09 -31.69
CA LYS A 84 16.07 -16.55 -31.59
C LYS A 84 15.96 -17.20 -32.96
N ALA A 85 15.16 -16.64 -33.87
CA ALA A 85 14.97 -17.16 -35.22
C ALA A 85 16.27 -17.17 -36.05
N LEU A 86 17.15 -16.19 -35.82
CA LEU A 86 18.43 -16.07 -36.52
C LEU A 86 19.60 -16.71 -35.77
N GLY A 87 19.38 -17.27 -34.57
CA GLY A 87 20.46 -17.80 -33.73
C GLY A 87 21.45 -16.73 -33.23
N LEU A 88 21.02 -15.46 -33.15
CA LEU A 88 21.88 -14.33 -32.81
C LEU A 88 21.74 -13.93 -31.34
N LYS A 89 22.81 -13.34 -30.79
CA LYS A 89 22.71 -12.64 -29.50
C LYS A 89 21.85 -11.39 -29.65
N ILE A 90 20.91 -11.18 -28.72
CA ILE A 90 19.98 -10.03 -28.76
C ILE A 90 20.69 -8.66 -28.83
N GLN A 91 21.84 -8.52 -28.16
CA GLN A 91 22.59 -7.26 -28.16
C GLN A 91 23.21 -6.96 -29.53
N PHE A 92 23.68 -8.00 -30.22
CA PHE A 92 24.21 -7.89 -31.57
C PHE A 92 23.12 -7.49 -32.55
N LEU A 93 21.94 -8.14 -32.47
CA LEU A 93 20.77 -7.76 -33.24
C LEU A 93 20.35 -6.30 -32.99
N ARG A 94 20.28 -5.86 -31.72
CA ARG A 94 19.94 -4.47 -31.38
C ARG A 94 20.89 -3.48 -32.02
N LYS A 95 22.20 -3.73 -31.95
CA LYS A 95 23.22 -2.90 -32.63
C LYS A 95 22.94 -2.81 -34.13
N LYS A 96 22.67 -3.95 -34.79
CA LYS A 96 22.37 -3.95 -36.23
C LYS A 96 21.07 -3.21 -36.56
N ILE A 97 20.02 -3.39 -35.77
CA ILE A 97 18.76 -2.65 -35.92
C ILE A 97 19.01 -1.14 -35.87
N TYR A 98 19.86 -0.67 -34.95
CA TYR A 98 20.25 0.74 -34.89
C TYR A 98 21.06 1.18 -36.13
N GLU A 99 22.02 0.37 -36.58
CA GLU A 99 22.79 0.64 -37.81
C GLU A 99 21.90 0.69 -39.07
N LEU A 100 20.86 -0.14 -39.12
CA LEU A 100 19.87 -0.16 -40.20
C LEU A 100 18.81 0.96 -40.08
N GLY A 101 18.86 1.78 -39.03
CA GLY A 101 17.90 2.87 -38.80
C GLY A 101 16.49 2.40 -38.46
N LEU A 102 16.29 1.11 -38.14
CA LEU A 102 14.98 0.54 -37.84
C LEU A 102 14.52 0.98 -36.45
N LYS A 103 13.47 1.79 -36.39
CA LYS A 103 12.87 2.31 -35.15
C LYS A 103 11.38 1.99 -35.13
N ARG A 104 10.88 1.35 -34.06
CA ARG A 104 9.43 1.11 -33.87
C ARG A 104 8.64 2.31 -33.42
N MET A 105 9.33 3.30 -32.86
CA MET A 105 8.70 4.49 -32.33
C MET A 105 9.45 5.71 -32.85
N GLU A 106 8.69 6.61 -33.45
CA GLU A 106 9.14 7.96 -33.73
C GLU A 106 8.98 8.78 -32.45
N LEU A 107 10.09 9.38 -32.00
CA LEU A 107 10.10 10.26 -30.85
C LEU A 107 9.60 11.63 -31.28
N GLU A 108 8.38 11.96 -30.88
CA GLU A 108 7.81 13.29 -31.07
C GLU A 108 8.32 14.24 -29.96
N TYR A 109 9.24 15.13 -30.33
CA TYR A 109 9.81 16.14 -29.43
C TYR A 109 8.85 17.30 -29.17
N TRP A 110 9.12 18.05 -28.09
CA TRP A 110 8.38 19.26 -27.76
C TRP A 110 8.84 20.42 -28.63
N THR A 111 7.90 21.14 -29.25
CA THR A 111 8.21 22.36 -30.00
C THR A 111 8.42 23.55 -29.05
N ASP A 112 9.09 24.60 -29.52
CA ASP A 112 9.30 25.81 -28.72
C ASP A 112 7.97 26.51 -28.38
N GLU A 113 7.01 26.48 -29.30
CA GLU A 113 5.66 26.99 -29.09
C GLU A 113 4.96 26.27 -27.92
N GLN A 114 5.03 24.94 -27.89
CA GLN A 114 4.48 24.11 -26.81
C GLN A 114 5.15 24.42 -25.46
N ILE A 115 6.47 24.61 -25.47
CA ILE A 115 7.25 24.94 -24.27
C ILE A 115 6.86 26.32 -23.74
N ASN A 116 6.73 27.31 -24.63
CA ASN A 116 6.34 28.66 -24.25
C ASN A 116 4.91 28.68 -23.69
N PHE A 117 3.98 27.98 -24.33
CA PHE A 117 2.61 27.85 -23.83
C PHE A 117 2.56 27.21 -22.43
N LEU A 118 3.36 26.15 -22.20
CA LEU A 118 3.49 25.53 -20.88
C LEU A 118 4.01 26.53 -19.83
N LYS A 119 5.09 27.27 -20.14
CA LYS A 119 5.69 28.27 -19.24
C LYS A 119 4.72 29.37 -18.85
N SER A 120 3.89 29.84 -19.78
CA SER A 120 2.93 30.93 -19.50
C SER A 120 1.73 30.49 -18.67
N ASN A 121 1.37 29.20 -18.65
CA ASN A 121 0.08 28.75 -18.12
C ASN A 121 0.18 27.78 -16.94
N PHE A 122 1.36 27.24 -16.62
CA PHE A 122 1.48 26.15 -15.62
C PHE A 122 1.03 26.55 -14.21
N GLN A 123 1.12 27.83 -13.84
CA GLN A 123 0.72 28.32 -12.50
C GLN A 123 -0.79 28.33 -12.30
N GLN A 124 -1.56 28.54 -13.36
CA GLN A 124 -3.03 28.71 -13.30
C GLN A 124 -3.80 27.46 -13.73
N ILE A 125 -3.19 26.64 -14.59
CA ILE A 125 -3.82 25.46 -15.19
C ILE A 125 -3.15 24.20 -14.64
N GLY A 126 -3.96 23.24 -14.19
CA GLY A 126 -3.48 21.94 -13.71
C GLY A 126 -2.98 21.04 -14.85
N ASP A 127 -2.10 20.09 -14.55
CA ASP A 127 -1.44 19.24 -15.57
C ASP A 127 -2.44 18.37 -16.36
N VAL A 128 -3.58 18.01 -15.77
CA VAL A 128 -4.65 17.24 -16.44
C VAL A 128 -5.34 18.10 -17.50
N GLU A 129 -5.79 19.29 -17.13
CA GLU A 129 -6.44 20.24 -18.04
C GLU A 129 -5.45 20.69 -19.13
N MET A 130 -4.19 20.92 -18.76
CA MET A 130 -3.16 21.24 -19.72
C MET A 130 -2.96 20.13 -20.75
N ALA A 131 -2.99 18.86 -20.35
CA ALA A 131 -2.92 17.75 -21.30
C ALA A 131 -4.13 17.71 -22.25
N GLU A 132 -5.33 18.07 -21.78
CA GLU A 132 -6.53 18.19 -22.62
C GLU A 132 -6.37 19.32 -23.66
N ILE A 133 -5.89 20.49 -23.23
CA ILE A 133 -5.61 21.63 -24.12
C ILE A 133 -4.56 21.26 -25.17
N PHE A 134 -3.48 20.58 -24.75
CA PHE A 134 -2.44 20.12 -25.66
C PHE A 134 -2.97 19.12 -26.68
N GLN A 135 -3.90 18.24 -26.29
CA GLN A 135 -4.53 17.31 -27.23
C GLN A 135 -5.36 18.01 -28.29
N ILE A 136 -6.00 19.13 -27.95
CA ILE A 136 -6.79 19.93 -28.89
C ILE A 136 -5.87 20.72 -29.83
N LYS A 137 -4.84 21.38 -29.29
CA LYS A 137 -3.94 22.26 -30.08
C LYS A 137 -2.90 21.51 -30.90
N TRP A 138 -2.31 20.45 -30.35
CA TRP A 138 -1.22 19.69 -30.96
C TRP A 138 -1.51 18.20 -30.84
N PRO A 139 -2.48 17.65 -31.60
CA PRO A 139 -2.90 16.27 -31.46
C PRO A 139 -1.74 15.30 -31.69
N LYS A 140 -1.63 14.30 -30.81
CA LYS A 140 -0.65 13.22 -30.90
C LYS A 140 -1.33 11.87 -31.06
N ASN A 141 -0.68 10.95 -31.76
CA ASN A 141 -1.16 9.57 -31.95
C ASN A 141 -1.38 8.84 -30.62
N LYS A 142 -0.47 9.01 -29.65
CA LYS A 142 -0.55 8.38 -28.31
C LYS A 142 -1.26 9.21 -27.25
N LYS A 143 -2.00 10.25 -27.65
CA LYS A 143 -2.69 11.23 -26.79
C LYS A 143 -1.79 11.94 -25.76
N TRP A 144 -2.03 13.22 -25.51
CA TRP A 144 -1.42 13.91 -24.38
C TRP A 144 -1.97 13.38 -23.05
N THR A 145 -1.09 13.24 -22.06
CA THR A 145 -1.45 12.77 -20.71
C THR A 145 -0.85 13.71 -19.68
N LEU A 146 -1.40 13.72 -18.47
CA LEU A 146 -0.86 14.51 -17.36
C LEU A 146 0.63 14.22 -17.12
N LYS A 147 1.07 12.98 -17.33
CA LYS A 147 2.47 12.56 -17.12
C LYS A 147 3.41 13.15 -18.17
N HIS A 148 2.94 13.41 -19.38
CA HIS A 148 3.75 14.10 -20.39
C HIS A 148 4.02 15.55 -19.96
N ILE A 149 2.97 16.25 -19.52
CA ILE A 149 3.06 17.64 -19.03
C ILE A 149 3.92 17.72 -17.77
N GLU A 150 3.63 16.89 -16.76
CA GLU A 150 4.36 16.83 -15.49
C GLU A 150 5.86 16.59 -15.71
N LYS A 151 6.23 15.62 -16.57
CA LYS A 151 7.64 15.34 -16.89
C LYS A 151 8.31 16.55 -17.52
N LYS A 152 7.69 17.18 -18.53
CA LYS A 152 8.28 18.34 -19.20
C LYS A 152 8.40 19.53 -18.25
N ARG A 153 7.37 19.77 -17.43
CA ARG A 153 7.37 20.80 -16.38
C ARG A 153 8.55 20.61 -15.42
N ASN A 154 8.79 19.37 -14.96
CA ASN A 154 9.92 19.04 -14.09
C ASN A 154 11.27 19.21 -14.80
N TYR A 155 11.41 18.80 -16.07
CA TYR A 155 12.65 19.03 -16.85
C TYR A 155 12.97 20.51 -17.03
N LEU A 156 11.96 21.38 -17.02
CA LEU A 156 12.10 22.83 -17.12
C LEU A 156 12.16 23.52 -15.73
N PHE A 157 12.19 22.74 -14.64
CA PHE A 157 12.18 23.23 -13.26
C PHE A 157 11.00 24.16 -12.91
N LEU A 158 9.86 23.97 -13.57
CA LEU A 158 8.66 24.78 -13.39
C LEU A 158 7.82 24.26 -12.21
N HIS A 159 8.27 24.49 -10.98
CA HIS A 159 7.56 24.06 -9.78
C HIS A 159 6.46 25.03 -9.38
N ARG A 160 5.31 24.50 -8.93
CA ARG A 160 4.21 25.31 -8.41
C ARG A 160 4.41 25.57 -6.92
N THR A 161 3.98 26.74 -6.46
CA THR A 161 3.88 27.05 -5.03
C THR A 161 2.65 26.39 -4.41
N GLU A 162 2.60 26.31 -3.07
CA GLU A 162 1.47 25.71 -2.38
C GLU A 162 0.16 26.51 -2.62
N SER A 163 0.24 27.83 -2.72
CA SER A 163 -0.91 28.70 -3.01
C SER A 163 -1.47 28.46 -4.41
N GLU A 164 -0.60 28.33 -5.43
CA GLU A 164 -0.98 27.99 -6.80
C GLU A 164 -1.66 26.61 -6.87
N ILE A 165 -1.11 25.62 -6.16
CA ILE A 165 -1.72 24.28 -6.09
C ILE A 165 -3.12 24.34 -5.48
N LYS A 166 -3.32 25.10 -4.39
CA LYS A 166 -4.63 25.30 -3.76
C LYS A 166 -5.61 26.00 -4.70
N ALA A 167 -5.17 27.03 -5.42
CA ALA A 167 -6.02 27.73 -6.40
C ALA A 167 -6.47 26.82 -7.55
N ILE A 168 -5.56 26.02 -8.11
CA ILE A 168 -5.88 25.02 -9.14
C ILE A 168 -6.83 23.96 -8.58
N HIS A 169 -6.62 23.51 -7.34
CA HIS A 169 -7.50 22.54 -6.70
C HIS A 169 -8.93 23.09 -6.55
N GLN A 170 -9.08 24.31 -6.03
CA GLN A 170 -10.38 24.95 -5.88
C GLN A 170 -11.10 25.10 -7.22
N ARG A 171 -10.41 25.59 -8.26
CA ARG A 171 -10.96 25.66 -9.62
C ARG A 171 -11.42 24.29 -10.14
N ASN A 172 -10.69 23.22 -9.86
CA ASN A 172 -11.09 21.86 -10.26
C ASN A 172 -12.33 21.36 -9.50
N VAL A 173 -12.50 21.78 -8.24
CA VAL A 173 -13.72 21.54 -7.45
C VAL A 173 -14.89 22.31 -8.07
N ASP A 174 -14.72 23.59 -8.34
CA ASP A 174 -15.77 24.47 -8.91
C ASP A 174 -16.23 23.98 -10.29
N ASN A 175 -15.29 23.49 -11.11
CA ASN A 175 -15.56 22.87 -12.41
C ASN A 175 -16.13 21.44 -12.33
N GLY A 176 -16.35 20.91 -11.11
CA GLY A 176 -16.95 19.58 -10.90
C GLY A 176 -16.06 18.39 -11.29
N ARG A 177 -14.76 18.59 -11.54
CA ARG A 177 -13.86 17.50 -12.02
C ARG A 177 -13.74 16.33 -11.04
N PHE A 178 -13.93 16.59 -9.74
CA PHE A 178 -13.84 15.55 -8.70
C PHE A 178 -15.13 14.75 -8.49
N LEU A 179 -16.27 15.13 -9.08
CA LEU A 179 -17.54 14.39 -8.95
C LEU A 179 -17.40 12.95 -9.44
N ILE A 180 -16.67 12.75 -10.54
CA ILE A 180 -16.46 11.43 -11.14
C ILE A 180 -15.55 10.53 -10.30
N CYS A 181 -14.75 11.09 -9.39
CA CYS A 181 -13.80 10.31 -8.59
C CYS A 181 -14.51 9.35 -7.64
N VAL A 182 -15.63 9.78 -7.04
CA VAL A 182 -16.44 8.94 -6.16
C VAL A 182 -16.99 7.75 -6.94
N GLN A 183 -17.56 7.98 -8.12
CA GLN A 183 -18.08 6.93 -8.99
C GLN A 183 -16.99 5.93 -9.42
N LYS A 184 -15.83 6.43 -9.88
CA LYS A 184 -14.69 5.57 -10.26
C LYS A 184 -14.20 4.73 -9.09
N ARG A 185 -14.19 5.27 -7.88
CA ARG A 185 -13.83 4.53 -6.67
C ARG A 185 -14.78 3.37 -6.43
N TRP A 186 -16.09 3.61 -6.48
CA TRP A 186 -17.11 2.57 -6.30
C TRP A 186 -17.06 1.50 -7.38
N LEU A 187 -16.84 1.88 -8.65
CA LEU A 187 -16.65 0.92 -9.75
C LEU A 187 -15.42 0.02 -9.52
N LYS A 188 -14.32 0.57 -8.98
CA LYS A 188 -13.09 -0.19 -8.74
C LYS A 188 -13.15 -1.08 -7.51
N GLN A 189 -13.65 -0.56 -6.40
CA GLN A 189 -13.67 -1.27 -5.11
C GLN A 189 -14.87 -2.21 -4.98
N GLY A 190 -15.86 -2.06 -5.85
CA GLY A 190 -17.16 -2.70 -5.69
C GLY A 190 -18.02 -1.97 -4.66
N VAL A 191 -19.33 -2.14 -4.79
CA VAL A 191 -20.31 -1.67 -3.83
C VAL A 191 -20.86 -2.90 -3.12
N ALA A 192 -21.08 -2.80 -1.80
CA ALA A 192 -21.69 -3.88 -1.02
C ALA A 192 -23.04 -4.28 -1.65
N ALA A 193 -23.31 -5.58 -1.74
CA ALA A 193 -24.59 -6.06 -2.28
C ALA A 193 -25.75 -5.75 -1.33
N GLU A 194 -26.97 -5.62 -1.86
CA GLU A 194 -28.17 -5.59 -1.02
C GLU A 194 -28.29 -6.91 -0.25
N GLY A 195 -28.61 -6.83 1.05
CA GLY A 195 -28.61 -7.96 1.98
C GLY A 195 -27.24 -8.32 2.58
N GLU A 196 -26.14 -7.71 2.14
CA GLU A 196 -24.81 -8.01 2.69
C GLU A 196 -24.70 -7.56 4.16
N ILE A 197 -24.26 -8.46 5.03
CA ILE A 197 -24.01 -8.19 6.46
C ILE A 197 -22.53 -7.85 6.64
N ARG A 198 -22.25 -6.75 7.34
CA ARG A 198 -20.90 -6.30 7.70
C ARG A 198 -20.78 -6.06 9.20
N MET A 199 -19.65 -6.46 9.77
CA MET A 199 -19.30 -6.16 11.15
C MET A 199 -18.68 -4.77 11.24
N TRP A 200 -19.30 -3.88 12.01
CA TRP A 200 -18.81 -2.51 12.22
C TRP A 200 -18.23 -2.39 13.62
N ARG A 201 -17.01 -1.87 13.72
CA ARG A 201 -16.37 -1.61 15.02
C ARG A 201 -16.90 -0.30 15.61
N GLU A 202 -17.49 -0.38 16.78
CA GLU A 202 -17.95 0.77 17.55
C GLU A 202 -16.80 1.41 18.36
N GLN A 203 -17.02 2.64 18.82
CA GLN A 203 -16.05 3.36 19.69
C GLN A 203 -15.76 2.58 20.99
N SER A 204 -16.73 1.80 21.46
CA SER A 204 -16.59 0.91 22.62
C SER A 204 -15.63 -0.28 22.37
N GLY A 205 -15.21 -0.50 21.12
CA GLY A 205 -14.44 -1.67 20.69
C GLY A 205 -15.29 -2.89 20.32
N ARG A 206 -16.61 -2.83 20.55
CA ARG A 206 -17.55 -3.89 20.18
C ARG A 206 -17.77 -3.92 18.66
N TYR A 207 -17.91 -5.10 18.09
CA TYR A 207 -18.38 -5.26 16.72
C TYR A 207 -19.89 -5.44 16.69
N THR A 208 -20.58 -4.72 15.81
CA THR A 208 -22.03 -4.89 15.61
C THR A 208 -22.37 -5.18 14.15
N PRO A 209 -23.24 -6.17 13.88
CA PRO A 209 -23.63 -6.51 12.53
C PRO A 209 -24.59 -5.48 11.94
N ARG A 210 -24.29 -5.05 10.72
CA ARG A 210 -25.09 -4.13 9.91
C ARG A 210 -25.46 -4.79 8.59
N ILE A 211 -26.73 -4.77 8.22
CA ILE A 211 -27.19 -5.28 6.92
C ILE A 211 -27.47 -4.12 5.97
N LYS A 212 -27.09 -4.27 4.70
CA LYS A 212 -27.41 -3.29 3.66
C LYS A 212 -28.82 -3.50 3.13
N ILE A 213 -29.67 -2.48 3.27
CA ILE A 213 -31.05 -2.45 2.78
C ILE A 213 -31.33 -1.09 2.15
N ASN A 214 -31.87 -1.08 0.93
CA ASN A 214 -32.24 0.12 0.16
C ASN A 214 -31.10 1.15 0.10
N GLY A 215 -29.87 0.69 -0.16
CA GLY A 215 -28.69 1.54 -0.25
C GLY A 215 -28.12 2.05 1.08
N LYS A 216 -28.70 1.69 2.24
CA LYS A 216 -28.24 2.11 3.57
C LYS A 216 -27.92 0.91 4.46
N PHE A 217 -26.99 1.09 5.39
CA PHE A 217 -26.69 0.06 6.39
C PHE A 217 -27.52 0.28 7.66
N VAL A 218 -28.33 -0.71 8.03
CA VAL A 218 -29.16 -0.73 9.24
C VAL A 218 -28.66 -1.82 10.21
N HIS A 219 -29.00 -1.74 11.50
CA HIS A 219 -28.64 -2.79 12.45
C HIS A 219 -29.31 -4.11 12.09
N TRP A 220 -28.52 -5.17 11.89
CA TRP A 220 -29.04 -6.47 11.45
C TRP A 220 -30.06 -7.04 12.44
N GLY A 221 -29.76 -7.02 13.75
CA GLY A 221 -30.67 -7.60 14.75
C GLY A 221 -32.05 -6.92 14.79
N ARG A 222 -32.11 -5.59 14.65
CA ARG A 222 -33.39 -4.86 14.60
C ARG A 222 -34.17 -5.21 13.33
N TRP A 223 -33.49 -5.21 12.19
CA TRP A 223 -34.10 -5.57 10.92
C TRP A 223 -34.63 -7.01 10.93
N ALA A 224 -33.82 -7.98 11.36
CA ALA A 224 -34.20 -9.39 11.43
C ALA A 224 -35.37 -9.63 12.40
N TRP A 225 -35.39 -8.94 13.54
CA TRP A 225 -36.53 -8.97 14.45
C TRP A 225 -37.81 -8.49 13.78
N GLU A 226 -37.76 -7.34 13.11
CA GLU A 226 -38.93 -6.75 12.44
C GLU A 226 -39.48 -7.62 11.30
N GLN A 227 -38.61 -8.33 10.57
CA GLN A 227 -39.03 -9.26 9.52
C GLN A 227 -39.79 -10.48 10.06
N HIS A 228 -39.41 -11.01 11.23
CA HIS A 228 -39.98 -12.26 11.77
C HIS A 228 -41.11 -12.03 12.79
N HIS A 229 -40.98 -11.02 13.65
CA HIS A 229 -41.87 -10.78 14.79
C HIS A 229 -42.71 -9.49 14.65
N GLY A 230 -42.43 -8.66 13.63
CA GLY A 230 -43.10 -7.38 13.42
C GLY A 230 -42.45 -6.22 14.20
N PRO A 231 -43.11 -5.05 14.27
CA PRO A 231 -42.50 -3.82 14.76
C PRO A 231 -42.02 -3.94 16.20
N ILE A 232 -40.83 -3.40 16.49
CA ILE A 232 -40.27 -3.39 17.84
C ILE A 232 -41.11 -2.43 18.71
N PRO A 233 -41.67 -2.89 19.85
CA PRO A 233 -42.45 -2.03 20.74
C PRO A 233 -41.62 -0.85 21.27
N THR A 234 -42.26 0.29 21.47
CA THR A 234 -41.60 1.49 22.01
C THR A 234 -40.98 1.21 23.38
N GLY A 235 -39.72 1.62 23.57
CA GLY A 235 -38.98 1.39 24.82
C GLY A 235 -38.34 0.00 24.95
N MET A 236 -38.46 -0.85 23.92
CA MET A 236 -37.79 -2.15 23.87
C MET A 236 -36.56 -2.11 22.97
N ASN A 237 -35.52 -2.85 23.36
CA ASN A 237 -34.29 -3.01 22.60
C ASN A 237 -34.10 -4.47 22.20
N VAL A 238 -33.71 -4.69 20.95
CA VAL A 238 -33.31 -6.02 20.47
C VAL A 238 -31.87 -6.30 20.90
N ILE A 239 -31.68 -7.42 21.58
CA ILE A 239 -30.39 -7.87 22.09
C ILE A 239 -30.13 -9.32 21.70
N PHE A 240 -28.84 -9.68 21.63
CA PHE A 240 -28.42 -11.08 21.54
C PHE A 240 -28.50 -11.74 22.93
N ALA A 241 -29.17 -12.87 23.03
CA ALA A 241 -29.34 -13.62 24.27
C ALA A 241 -27.98 -14.08 24.81
N ASP A 242 -27.13 -14.61 23.94
CA ASP A 242 -25.75 -15.04 24.24
C ASP A 242 -24.72 -13.89 24.37
N ASN A 243 -25.11 -12.65 24.06
CA ASN A 243 -24.23 -11.48 23.97
C ASN A 243 -23.13 -11.56 22.89
N ASN A 244 -23.20 -12.52 21.97
CA ASN A 244 -22.28 -12.67 20.85
C ASN A 244 -22.88 -12.07 19.56
N PRO A 245 -22.39 -10.93 19.08
CA PRO A 245 -22.93 -10.27 17.89
C PRO A 245 -22.67 -11.02 16.57
N GLU A 246 -21.83 -12.05 16.56
CA GLU A 246 -21.56 -12.88 15.37
C GLU A 246 -22.59 -14.00 15.19
N ASN A 247 -23.36 -14.32 16.24
CA ASN A 247 -24.38 -15.36 16.18
C ASN A 247 -25.68 -14.81 15.58
N HIS A 248 -25.73 -14.79 14.24
CA HIS A 248 -26.82 -14.26 13.42
C HIS A 248 -28.01 -15.22 13.29
N VAL A 249 -28.53 -15.71 14.42
CA VAL A 249 -29.67 -16.62 14.49
C VAL A 249 -30.87 -15.89 15.08
N ILE A 250 -32.05 -16.02 14.48
CA ILE A 250 -33.26 -15.26 14.90
C ILE A 250 -33.68 -15.66 16.32
N GLU A 251 -33.52 -16.93 16.69
CA GLU A 251 -33.79 -17.47 18.02
C GLU A 251 -32.84 -16.93 19.10
N ASN A 252 -31.68 -16.38 18.70
CA ASN A 252 -30.74 -15.72 19.62
C ASN A 252 -31.11 -14.25 19.87
N LEU A 253 -32.13 -13.71 19.17
CA LEU A 253 -32.61 -12.36 19.42
C LEU A 253 -33.73 -12.37 20.47
N GLN A 254 -33.70 -11.40 21.37
CA GLN A 254 -34.76 -11.17 22.35
C GLN A 254 -34.97 -9.68 22.58
N LEU A 255 -36.17 -9.30 23.02
CA LEU A 255 -36.44 -7.94 23.49
C LEU A 255 -36.03 -7.80 24.95
N ALA A 256 -35.46 -6.65 25.28
CA ALA A 256 -35.19 -6.24 26.63
C ALA A 256 -35.63 -4.79 26.85
N THR A 257 -36.19 -4.53 28.03
CA THR A 257 -36.42 -3.16 28.49
C THR A 257 -35.09 -2.50 28.86
N ASP A 258 -35.09 -1.17 28.96
CA ASP A 258 -33.94 -0.43 29.47
C ASP A 258 -33.57 -0.85 30.91
N ALA A 259 -34.57 -1.22 31.72
CA ALA A 259 -34.34 -1.72 33.08
C ALA A 259 -33.62 -3.08 33.09
N ASP A 260 -33.98 -3.99 32.19
CA ASP A 260 -33.34 -5.30 32.06
C ASP A 260 -31.92 -5.17 31.53
N LEU A 261 -31.72 -4.29 30.54
CA LEU A 261 -30.40 -3.93 30.04
C LEU A 261 -29.50 -3.36 31.14
N SER A 262 -30.02 -2.45 31.96
CA SER A 262 -29.30 -1.85 33.08
C SER A 262 -28.88 -2.91 34.12
N LYS A 263 -29.80 -3.81 34.49
CA LYS A 263 -29.49 -4.95 35.39
C LYS A 263 -28.42 -5.85 34.79
N ARG A 264 -28.52 -6.19 33.50
CA ARG A 264 -27.55 -7.02 32.78
C ARG A 264 -26.16 -6.38 32.76
N ASN A 265 -26.09 -5.09 32.41
CA ASN A 265 -24.83 -4.33 32.37
C ASN A 265 -24.20 -4.21 33.76
N SER A 266 -25.01 -4.00 34.80
CA SER A 266 -24.57 -3.94 36.19
C SER A 266 -24.03 -5.30 36.67
N ARG A 267 -24.67 -6.40 36.27
CA ARG A 267 -24.20 -7.77 36.58
C ARG A 267 -22.80 -8.02 36.02
N ILE A 268 -22.53 -7.60 34.78
CA ILE A 268 -21.23 -7.78 34.14
C ILE A 268 -20.16 -6.84 34.73
N SER A 269 -20.52 -5.58 34.99
CA SER A 269 -19.58 -4.55 35.42
C SER A 269 -19.29 -4.60 36.91
N SER A 270 -20.23 -4.18 37.75
CA SER A 270 -20.02 -3.99 39.19
C SER A 270 -20.11 -5.30 39.95
N GLN A 271 -21.07 -6.17 39.64
CA GLN A 271 -21.18 -7.47 40.32
C GLN A 271 -20.08 -8.42 39.86
N GLY A 272 -19.84 -8.51 38.54
CA GLY A 272 -18.79 -9.31 37.92
C GLY A 272 -17.37 -8.76 38.07
N LEU A 273 -17.22 -7.55 38.64
CA LEU A 273 -15.92 -6.92 38.89
C LEU A 273 -15.03 -6.86 37.64
N SER A 274 -15.57 -6.29 36.56
CA SER A 274 -14.82 -6.13 35.31
C SER A 274 -13.56 -5.26 35.49
N ASP A 275 -12.54 -5.47 34.65
CA ASP A 275 -11.29 -4.69 34.69
C ASP A 275 -11.54 -3.18 34.66
N ASN A 276 -12.49 -2.74 33.83
CA ASN A 276 -12.84 -1.34 33.72
C ASN A 276 -13.53 -0.80 35.00
N TYR A 277 -14.32 -1.63 35.68
CA TYR A 277 -14.95 -1.27 36.96
C TYR A 277 -13.91 -1.15 38.08
N ILE A 278 -13.01 -2.13 38.20
CA ILE A 278 -11.93 -2.12 39.20
C ILE A 278 -10.97 -0.96 38.97
N ALA A 279 -10.55 -0.74 37.72
CA ALA A 279 -9.68 0.37 37.39
C ALA A 279 -10.36 1.71 37.72
N GLY A 280 -11.67 1.82 37.52
CA GLY A 280 -12.43 3.00 37.93
C GLY A 280 -12.46 3.24 39.44
N ILE A 281 -12.53 2.18 40.25
CA ILE A 281 -12.45 2.25 41.71
C ILE A 281 -11.07 2.74 42.15
N LEU A 282 -10.01 2.18 41.60
CA LEU A 282 -8.63 2.48 42.01
C LEU A 282 -8.17 3.89 41.62
N THR A 283 -8.69 4.43 40.51
CA THR A 283 -8.27 5.75 39.99
C THR A 283 -9.24 6.88 40.33
N HIS A 284 -10.28 6.60 41.11
CA HIS A 284 -11.33 7.56 41.47
C HIS A 284 -11.92 8.33 40.26
N GLY A 285 -11.94 7.69 39.09
CA GLY A 285 -12.47 8.29 37.87
C GLY A 285 -11.43 8.97 36.95
N ASN A 286 -10.15 9.07 37.34
CA ASN A 286 -9.12 9.68 36.50
C ASN A 286 -8.86 8.84 35.22
N PRO A 287 -9.05 9.38 34.00
CA PRO A 287 -8.90 8.65 32.74
C PRO A 287 -7.46 8.21 32.43
N ASP A 288 -6.47 9.06 32.70
CA ASP A 288 -5.07 8.79 32.34
C ASP A 288 -4.49 7.68 33.21
N GLN A 289 -4.76 7.77 34.52
CA GLN A 289 -4.39 6.71 35.47
C GLN A 289 -5.14 5.40 35.18
N ARG A 290 -6.37 5.48 34.67
CA ARG A 290 -7.14 4.27 34.31
C ARG A 290 -6.52 3.58 33.11
N LYS A 291 -5.95 4.34 32.17
CA LYS A 291 -5.27 3.79 31.00
C LYS A 291 -3.98 3.08 31.41
N THR A 292 -3.15 3.71 32.24
CA THR A 292 -1.91 3.09 32.74
C THR A 292 -2.19 1.85 33.57
N LEU A 293 -3.20 1.88 34.45
CA LEU A 293 -3.52 0.74 35.31
C LEU A 293 -4.01 -0.50 34.54
N LYS A 294 -4.62 -0.33 33.36
CA LYS A 294 -5.02 -1.44 32.49
C LYS A 294 -3.83 -2.22 31.90
N GLU A 295 -2.64 -1.64 31.91
CA GLU A 295 -1.41 -2.33 31.46
C GLU A 295 -0.91 -3.34 32.50
N TYR A 296 -1.41 -3.27 33.74
CA TYR A 296 -1.00 -4.12 34.86
C TYR A 296 -2.17 -4.99 35.37
N PRO A 297 -2.50 -6.10 34.67
CA PRO A 297 -3.64 -6.96 35.03
C PRO A 297 -3.53 -7.58 36.43
N GLU A 298 -2.30 -7.78 36.93
CA GLU A 298 -2.07 -8.32 38.28
C GLU A 298 -2.62 -7.41 39.39
N LEU A 299 -2.46 -6.09 39.26
CA LEU A 299 -2.99 -5.13 40.23
C LEU A 299 -4.54 -5.14 40.25
N LEU A 300 -5.15 -5.30 39.07
CA LEU A 300 -6.61 -5.42 38.95
C LEU A 300 -7.10 -6.74 39.58
N ASN A 301 -6.39 -7.84 39.38
CA ASN A 301 -6.71 -9.13 39.97
C ASN A 301 -6.65 -9.12 41.50
N ILE A 302 -5.59 -8.54 42.08
CA ILE A 302 -5.46 -8.39 43.55
C ILE A 302 -6.63 -7.58 44.11
N LYS A 303 -6.96 -6.45 43.49
CA LYS A 303 -8.10 -5.63 43.92
C LYS A 303 -9.43 -6.37 43.76
N ARG A 304 -9.59 -7.18 42.70
CA ARG A 304 -10.77 -8.05 42.51
C ARG A 304 -10.93 -9.00 43.68
N GLN A 305 -9.87 -9.71 44.05
CA GLN A 305 -9.86 -10.66 45.16
C GLN A 305 -10.19 -9.96 46.49
N GLN A 306 -9.62 -8.78 46.74
CA GLN A 306 -9.93 -7.99 47.93
C GLN A 306 -11.44 -7.66 48.03
N LEU A 307 -12.05 -7.23 46.92
CA LEU A 307 -13.49 -6.90 46.88
C LEU A 307 -14.38 -8.13 47.04
N LEU A 308 -14.00 -9.26 46.45
CA LEU A 308 -14.72 -10.53 46.63
C LEU A 308 -14.67 -10.98 48.10
N LEU A 309 -13.50 -10.93 48.74
CA LEU A 309 -13.35 -11.27 50.15
C LEU A 309 -14.22 -10.38 51.04
N GLN A 310 -14.22 -9.07 50.81
CA GLN A 310 -15.05 -8.13 51.56
C GLN A 310 -16.55 -8.43 51.41
N ARG A 311 -17.01 -8.80 50.21
CA ARG A 311 -18.40 -9.22 49.98
C ARG A 311 -18.74 -10.46 50.79
N THR A 312 -17.89 -11.49 50.74
CA THR A 312 -18.09 -12.74 51.51
C THR A 312 -18.18 -12.49 53.02
N ILE A 313 -17.30 -11.66 53.57
CA ILE A 313 -17.33 -11.28 54.99
C ILE A 313 -18.65 -10.59 55.34
N ASN A 314 -19.07 -9.62 54.53
CA ASN A 314 -20.31 -8.88 54.76
C ASN A 314 -21.54 -9.78 54.66
N ASP A 315 -21.55 -10.75 53.74
CA ASP A 315 -22.66 -11.68 53.57
C ASP A 315 -22.77 -12.64 54.75
N TYR A 316 -21.63 -13.15 55.26
CA TYR A 316 -21.59 -13.97 56.48
C TYR A 316 -22.08 -13.20 57.71
N GLY A 317 -21.70 -11.93 57.87
CA GLY A 317 -22.19 -11.08 58.96
C GLY A 317 -23.70 -10.88 58.91
N LYS A 318 -24.28 -10.71 57.72
CA LYS A 318 -25.73 -10.56 57.53
C LYS A 318 -26.49 -11.86 57.80
N SER A 319 -25.98 -13.02 57.38
CA SER A 319 -26.61 -14.31 57.69
C SER A 319 -26.60 -14.59 59.19
N ASN A 320 -25.49 -14.31 59.87
CA ASN A 320 -25.39 -14.52 61.32
C ASN A 320 -26.37 -13.62 62.10
N THR A 321 -26.52 -12.36 61.68
CA THR A 321 -27.48 -11.42 62.29
C THR A 321 -28.93 -11.82 62.05
N ARG A 322 -29.25 -12.41 60.88
CA ARG A 322 -30.59 -12.94 60.58
C ARG A 322 -30.90 -14.21 61.39
N ASN A 323 -29.92 -15.08 61.61
CA ASN A 323 -30.08 -16.28 62.43
C ASN A 323 -30.31 -15.93 63.91
N ASN A 324 -29.50 -15.02 64.48
CA ASN A 324 -29.70 -14.55 65.85
C ASN A 324 -31.08 -13.88 66.06
N ARG A 325 -31.60 -13.16 65.06
CA ARG A 325 -32.95 -12.57 65.12
C ARG A 325 -34.08 -13.58 64.96
N LYS A 326 -33.83 -14.75 64.37
CA LYS A 326 -34.81 -15.85 64.29
C LYS A 326 -34.83 -16.66 65.58
N GLU A 327 -33.66 -16.92 66.18
CA GLU A 327 -33.55 -17.60 67.48
C GLU A 327 -34.15 -16.78 68.62
N GLN A 328 -34.07 -15.45 68.59
CA GLN A 328 -34.73 -14.56 69.57
C GLN A 328 -36.25 -14.43 69.39
N ARG A 329 -36.82 -15.02 68.33
CA ARG A 329 -38.27 -14.99 68.02
C ARG A 329 -38.96 -16.34 68.19
N GLN A 330 -38.22 -17.38 68.52
CA GLN A 330 -38.73 -18.66 69.03
C GLN A 330 -38.71 -18.61 70.55
#